data_AF-A0A5C3KXG7-F1
#
_entry.id   AF-A0A5C3KXG7-F1
#
_cell.length_a   1.000
_cell.length_b   1.000
_cell.length_c   1.000
_cell.angle_alpha   90.00
_cell.angle_beta   90.00
_cell.angle_gamma   90.00
#
_symmetry.space_group_name_H-M   'P 1'
#
loop_
_entity.id
_entity.type
_entity.pdbx_description
1 polymer ?
#
loop_
_entity_poly.entity_id
_entity_poly.type
_entity_poly.pdbx_seq_one_letter_code
_entity_poly.pdbx_strand_id
1 'polypeptide(L)'
;MLFYLSLVAFFFLVVMLTYRYRAFIIPHVPDRVKSFLPRILTTSPTANHYAPLSTFNDQVNAGMTSDSFDVEANNISVGDSRMGLDERGTREVMEIMNRERVK
;
A
#
# COMPACT_ATOMS: atom_id res chain seq x y z
N MET A 1 -31.03 -13.46 37.23
CA MET A 1 -29.55 -13.41 37.16
C MET A 1 -28.98 -14.14 35.95
N LEU A 2 -29.43 -15.36 35.63
CA LEU A 2 -29.00 -16.10 34.44
C LEU A 2 -29.17 -15.32 33.12
N PHE A 3 -30.26 -14.55 32.98
CA PHE A 3 -30.50 -13.70 31.81
C PHE A 3 -29.38 -12.68 31.54
N TYR A 4 -28.89 -12.01 32.59
CA TYR A 4 -27.81 -11.03 32.45
C TYR A 4 -26.49 -11.72 32.10
N LEU A 5 -26.22 -12.88 32.70
CA LEU A 5 -25.05 -13.69 32.36
C LEU A 5 -25.10 -14.17 30.91
N SER A 6 -26.25 -14.62 30.41
CA SER A 6 -26.41 -15.02 29.02
C SER A 6 -26.25 -13.85 28.06
N LEU A 7 -26.73 -12.66 28.42
CA LEU A 7 -26.61 -11.46 27.60
C LEU A 7 -25.14 -11.01 27.49
N VAL A 8 -24.42 -11.03 28.60
CA VAL A 8 -22.98 -10.72 28.63
C VAL A 8 -22.18 -11.76 27.84
N ALA A 9 -22.46 -13.05 28.03
CA ALA A 9 -21.79 -14.12 27.28
C ALA A 9 -22.05 -14.00 25.77
N PHE A 10 -23.28 -13.69 25.36
CA PHE A 10 -23.62 -13.45 23.96
C PHE A 10 -22.86 -12.26 23.39
N PHE A 11 -22.75 -11.16 24.13
CA PHE A 11 -21.97 -10.00 23.70
C PHE A 11 -20.49 -10.35 23.47
N PHE A 12 -19.85 -11.05 24.41
CA PHE A 12 -18.46 -11.50 24.25
C PHE A 12 -18.29 -12.46 23.07
N LEU A 13 -19.26 -13.35 22.86
CA LEU A 13 -19.25 -14.25 21.71
C LEU A 13 -19.30 -13.46 20.39
N VAL A 14 -20.16 -12.46 20.28
CA VAL A 14 -20.23 -11.59 19.09
C VAL A 14 -18.93 -10.84 18.87
N VAL A 15 -18.34 -10.26 19.91
CA VAL A 15 -17.03 -9.57 19.82
C VAL A 15 -15.93 -10.53 19.35
N MET A 16 -15.89 -11.74 19.92
CA MET A 16 -14.91 -12.78 19.58
C MET A 16 -15.04 -13.23 18.12
N LEU A 17 -16.26 -13.49 17.65
CA LEU A 17 -16.55 -13.82 16.25
C LEU A 17 -16.15 -12.69 15.30
N THR A 18 -16.51 -11.45 15.63
CA THR A 18 -16.20 -10.29 14.80
C THR A 18 -14.69 -10.10 14.68
N TYR A 19 -13.94 -10.28 15.76
CA TYR A 19 -12.48 -10.23 15.75
C TYR A 19 -11.85 -11.39 14.96
N ARG A 20 -12.38 -12.61 15.09
CA ARG A 20 -11.87 -13.82 14.42
C ARG A 20 -12.09 -13.78 12.90
N TYR A 21 -13.25 -13.28 12.46
CA TYR A 21 -13.65 -13.22 11.05
C TYR A 21 -13.48 -11.82 10.44
N ARG A 22 -12.77 -10.91 11.13
CA ARG A 22 -12.59 -9.53 10.68
C ARG A 22 -12.08 -9.41 9.25
N ALA A 23 -11.17 -10.28 8.82
CA ALA A 23 -10.61 -10.26 7.46
C ALA A 23 -11.65 -10.48 6.35
N PHE A 24 -12.71 -11.24 6.64
CA PHE A 24 -13.82 -11.48 5.71
C PHE A 24 -14.87 -10.36 5.75
N ILE A 25 -15.07 -9.75 6.93
CA ILE A 25 -16.11 -8.73 7.17
C ILE A 25 -15.66 -7.35 6.68
N ILE A 26 -14.42 -6.93 6.97
CA ILE A 26 -13.91 -5.57 6.67
C ILE A 26 -14.07 -5.15 5.19
N PRO A 27 -13.86 -6.02 4.18
CA PRO A 27 -14.03 -5.63 2.78
C PRO A 27 -15.48 -5.29 2.39
N HIS A 28 -16.47 -5.88 3.06
CA HIS A 28 -17.90 -5.67 2.78
C HIS A 28 -18.50 -4.48 3.54
N VAL A 29 -17.74 -3.87 4.45
CA VAL A 29 -18.20 -2.73 5.25
C VAL A 29 -17.93 -1.42 4.48
N PRO A 30 -18.93 -0.54 4.33
CA PRO A 30 -18.75 0.78 3.71
C PRO A 30 -17.71 1.62 4.45
N ASP A 31 -16.91 2.41 3.72
CA ASP A 31 -15.83 3.22 4.32
C ASP A 31 -16.30 4.21 5.38
N ARG A 32 -17.54 4.69 5.26
CA ARG A 32 -18.19 5.58 6.24
C ARG A 32 -18.35 4.94 7.62
N VAL A 33 -18.49 3.61 7.68
CA VAL A 33 -18.65 2.89 8.95
C VAL A 33 -17.28 2.51 9.52
N LYS A 34 -16.26 2.33 8.67
CA LYS A 34 -14.87 2.05 9.08
C LYS A 34 -14.28 3.16 9.96
N SER A 35 -14.69 4.42 9.77
CA SER A 35 -14.20 5.55 10.58
C SER A 35 -14.73 5.55 12.03
N PHE A 36 -15.89 4.93 12.27
CA PHE A 36 -16.46 4.81 13.62
C PHE A 36 -16.00 3.55 14.35
N LEU A 37 -15.43 2.59 13.62
CA LEU A 37 -14.92 1.36 14.21
C LEU A 37 -13.54 1.57 14.84
N PRO A 38 -13.27 0.96 16.01
CA PRO A 38 -11.95 1.00 16.63
C PRO A 38 -10.86 0.53 15.67
N ARG A 39 -9.71 1.23 15.67
CA ARG A 39 -8.56 0.92 14.81
C ARG A 39 -8.10 -0.55 14.93
N ILE A 40 -8.26 -1.15 16.10
CA ILE A 40 -7.90 -2.56 16.36
C ILE A 40 -8.74 -3.57 15.54
N LEU A 41 -9.93 -3.18 15.08
CA LEU A 41 -10.83 -3.99 14.26
C LEU A 41 -10.66 -3.70 12.76
N THR A 42 -10.14 -2.54 12.38
CA THR A 42 -10.03 -2.09 10.98
C THR A 42 -8.64 -2.17 10.39
N THR A 43 -7.58 -2.26 11.20
CA THR A 43 -6.22 -2.48 10.72
C THR A 43 -6.11 -3.87 10.09
N SER A 44 -6.09 -3.91 8.76
CA SER A 44 -5.72 -5.10 8.01
C SER A 44 -4.24 -5.42 8.28
N PRO A 45 -3.89 -6.66 8.67
CA PRO A 45 -2.50 -7.08 8.82
C PRO A 45 -1.66 -6.87 7.55
N THR A 46 -2.31 -6.82 6.39
CA THR A 46 -1.65 -6.70 5.09
C THR A 46 -1.34 -5.26 4.67
N ALA A 47 -1.97 -4.25 5.28
CA ALA A 47 -1.82 -2.85 4.87
C ALA A 47 -0.43 -2.25 5.15
N ASN A 48 0.40 -2.93 5.94
CA ASN A 48 1.71 -2.44 6.38
C ASN A 48 2.91 -2.95 5.56
N HIS A 49 2.70 -3.70 4.46
CA HIS A 49 3.85 -4.30 3.76
C HIS A 49 4.59 -3.34 2.82
N TYR A 50 3.93 -2.28 2.36
CA TYR A 50 4.56 -1.29 1.48
C TYR A 50 4.22 0.11 1.95
N ALA A 51 5.13 0.69 2.73
CA ALA A 51 5.20 2.14 2.87
C ALA A 51 5.97 2.68 1.66
N PRO A 52 5.47 3.68 0.93
CA PRO A 52 6.27 4.35 -0.08
C PRO A 52 7.50 4.95 0.61
N LEU A 53 8.70 4.59 0.15
CA LEU A 53 9.92 5.24 0.60
C LEU A 53 9.88 6.71 0.19
N SER A 54 10.36 7.59 1.07
CA SER A 54 10.61 8.99 0.69
C SER A 54 11.53 9.00 -0.53
N THR A 55 11.03 9.48 -1.67
CA THR A 55 11.81 9.54 -2.90
C THR A 55 12.90 10.60 -2.81
N PHE A 56 14.01 10.38 -3.50
CA PHE A 56 15.11 11.36 -3.60
C PHE A 56 14.82 12.51 -4.57
N ASN A 57 13.63 12.56 -5.18
CA ASN A 57 13.27 13.58 -6.17
C ASN A 57 13.46 15.01 -5.65
N ASP A 58 13.11 15.27 -4.39
CA ASP A 58 13.30 16.60 -3.79
C ASP A 58 14.78 16.97 -3.62
N GLN A 59 15.63 15.99 -3.33
CA GLN A 59 17.08 16.16 -3.20
C GLN A 59 17.73 16.38 -4.57
N VAL A 60 17.31 15.61 -5.58
CA VAL A 60 17.74 15.78 -6.98
C VAL A 60 17.34 17.16 -7.51
N ASN A 61 16.09 17.59 -7.27
CA ASN A 61 15.61 18.93 -7.66
C ASN A 61 16.37 20.05 -6.92
N ALA A 62 16.89 19.77 -5.72
CA ALA A 62 17.76 20.68 -4.97
C ALA A 62 19.24 20.61 -5.40
N GLY A 63 19.59 19.82 -6.42
CA GLY A 63 20.95 19.66 -6.92
C GLY A 63 21.87 18.87 -5.97
N MET A 64 21.31 18.13 -5.01
CA MET A 64 22.09 17.26 -4.12
C MET A 64 22.49 15.99 -4.87
N THR A 65 23.79 15.68 -4.89
CA THR A 65 24.34 14.45 -5.45
C THR A 65 24.70 13.48 -4.33
N SER A 66 24.63 12.18 -4.60
CA SER A 66 25.06 11.13 -3.66
C SER A 66 25.98 10.17 -4.37
N ASP A 67 27.16 9.91 -3.79
CA ASP A 67 28.11 8.91 -4.31
C ASP A 67 27.51 7.49 -4.34
N SER A 68 26.50 7.25 -3.51
CA SER A 68 25.77 5.96 -3.49
C SER A 68 24.87 5.75 -4.70
N PHE A 69 24.60 6.80 -5.48
CA PHE A 69 23.66 6.78 -6.62
C PHE A 69 24.28 7.40 -7.88
N ASP A 70 25.56 7.12 -8.14
CA ASP A 70 26.24 7.52 -9.37
C ASP A 70 25.95 6.51 -10.50
N VAL A 71 24.84 6.71 -11.21
CA VAL A 71 24.40 5.85 -12.32
C VAL A 71 25.30 6.03 -13.55
N GLU A 72 25.85 7.23 -13.75
CA GLU A 72 26.76 7.54 -14.84
C GLU A 72 28.06 6.76 -14.71
N ALA A 73 28.72 6.82 -13.54
CA ALA A 73 29.95 6.08 -13.32
C ALA A 73 29.71 4.57 -13.21
N ASN A 74 28.67 4.11 -12.50
CA ASN A 74 28.53 2.68 -12.18
C ASN A 74 27.81 1.86 -13.27
N ASN A 75 26.95 2.47 -14.09
CA ASN A 75 26.25 1.76 -15.17
C ASN A 75 26.69 2.25 -16.55
N ILE A 76 26.54 3.54 -16.85
CA ILE A 76 26.73 4.07 -18.22
C ILE A 76 28.19 3.96 -18.65
N SER A 77 29.13 4.36 -17.78
CA SER A 77 30.57 4.32 -18.09
C SER A 77 31.15 2.89 -18.15
N VAL A 78 30.51 1.94 -17.46
CA VAL A 78 30.90 0.51 -17.45
C VAL A 78 30.22 -0.27 -18.59
N GLY A 79 29.49 0.44 -19.47
CA GLY A 79 28.89 -0.15 -20.66
C GLY A 79 27.58 -0.89 -20.41
N ASP A 80 26.81 -0.49 -19.39
CA ASP A 80 25.41 -0.88 -19.31
C ASP A 80 24.68 -0.35 -20.56
N SER A 81 24.39 -1.28 -21.46
CA SER A 81 23.75 -1.02 -22.75
C SER A 81 22.23 -0.93 -22.65
N ARG A 82 21.67 -1.03 -21.44
CA ARG A 82 20.25 -0.76 -21.17
C ARG A 82 19.97 0.72 -21.34
N MET A 83 19.87 1.15 -22.60
CA MET A 83 19.17 2.36 -22.96
C MET A 83 17.76 2.23 -22.40
N GLY A 84 17.29 3.25 -21.67
CA GLY A 84 15.89 3.32 -21.26
C GLY A 84 14.95 3.21 -22.47
N LEU A 85 13.64 3.20 -22.22
CA LEU A 85 12.69 3.24 -23.33
C LEU A 85 12.95 4.46 -24.20
N ASP A 86 12.98 4.26 -25.51
CA ASP A 86 13.00 5.37 -26.46
C ASP A 86 11.64 6.12 -26.39
N GLU A 87 11.56 7.26 -27.08
CA GLU A 87 10.34 8.08 -27.06
C GLU A 87 9.11 7.35 -27.62
N ARG A 88 9.32 6.32 -28.46
CA ARG A 88 8.25 5.48 -29.00
C ARG A 88 7.79 4.46 -27.96
N GLY A 89 8.73 3.72 -27.37
CA GLY A 89 8.44 2.74 -26.32
C GLY A 89 7.81 3.39 -25.09
N THR A 90 8.24 4.60 -24.72
CA THR A 90 7.63 5.35 -23.61
C THR A 90 6.17 5.67 -23.90
N ARG A 91 5.85 6.11 -25.12
CA ARG A 91 4.46 6.39 -25.53
C ARG A 91 3.60 5.13 -25.55
N GLU A 92 4.13 4.03 -26.04
CA GLU A 92 3.43 2.74 -26.06
C GLU A 92 3.10 2.27 -24.63
N VAL A 93 4.06 2.33 -23.71
CA VAL A 93 3.83 1.97 -22.30
C VAL A 93 2.76 2.87 -21.67
N MET A 94 2.79 4.18 -21.92
CA MET A 94 1.78 5.12 -21.40
C MET A 94 0.38 4.82 -21.97
N GLU A 95 0.29 4.42 -23.24
CA GLU A 95 -0.97 3.99 -23.84
C GLU A 95 -1.51 2.70 -23.19
N ILE A 96 -0.63 1.72 -22.94
CA ILE A 96 -0.98 0.48 -22.23
C ILE A 96 -1.46 0.82 -20.81
N MET A 97 -0.73 1.64 -20.06
CA MET A 97 -1.12 2.03 -18.69
C MET A 97 -2.50 2.69 -18.65
N ASN A 98 -2.79 3.59 -19.60
CA ASN A 98 -4.10 4.23 -19.73
C ASN A 98 -5.21 3.22 -20.06
N ARG A 99 -4.94 2.27 -20.96
CA ARG A 99 -5.89 1.20 -21.33
C ARG A 99 -6.20 0.28 -20.15
N GLU A 100 -5.17 -0.14 -19.43
CA GLU A 100 -5.29 -1.06 -18.28
C GLU A 100 -5.73 -0.35 -16.98
N ARG A 101 -5.90 0.98 -17.01
CA ARG A 101 -6.24 1.83 -15.84
C ARG A 101 -5.25 1.66 -14.68
N VAL A 102 -3.98 1.46 -15.00
CA VAL A 102 -2.88 1.43 -14.04
C VAL A 102 -2.29 2.84 -14.02
N LYS A 103 -2.33 3.50 -12.85
CA LYS A 103 -1.71 4.81 -12.63
C LYS A 103 -0.29 4.66 -12.14
#